data_AF-A0A1E5NZS7-F1
#
_entry.id   AF-A0A1E5NZS7-F1
#
_cell.length_a   1.000
_cell.length_b   1.000
_cell.length_c   1.000
_cell.angle_alpha   90.00
_cell.angle_beta   90.00
_cell.angle_gamma   90.00
#
_symmetry.space_group_name_H-M   'P 1'
#
loop_
_entity.id
_entity.type
_entity.pdbx_description
1 polymer ?
#
loop_
_entity_poly.entity_id
_entity_poly.type
_entity_poly.pdbx_seq_one_letter_code
_entity_poly.pdbx_strand_id
1 'polypeptide(L)' 'MPAKGWVEGADLFDASFFGYSPAEAATIDPQHRLFLECAWQGLEHAGIVPAAFDGDIAVFGGTGNGAR' A
#
# COMPACT_ATOMS: atom_id res chain seq x y z
N MET A 1 -13.37 -26.28 -10.21
CA MET A 1 -13.34 -25.04 -11.01
C MET A 1 -12.26 -24.15 -10.41
N PRO A 2 -11.29 -23.65 -11.17
CA PRO A 2 -10.35 -22.66 -10.61
C PRO A 2 -11.12 -21.38 -10.28
N ALA A 3 -11.04 -20.92 -9.03
CA ALA A 3 -11.59 -19.65 -8.59
C ALA A 3 -10.44 -18.63 -8.48
N LYS A 4 -10.67 -17.40 -8.96
CA LYS A 4 -9.71 -16.31 -8.86
C LYS A 4 -10.16 -15.36 -7.75
N GLY A 5 -9.26 -15.01 -6.84
CA GLY A 5 -9.50 -14.00 -5.82
C GLY A 5 -9.47 -12.59 -6.43
N TRP A 6 -10.37 -11.73 -5.98
CA TRP A 6 -10.39 -10.30 -6.31
C TRP A 6 -10.30 -9.48 -5.01
N VAL A 7 -9.56 -8.38 -5.05
CA VAL A 7 -9.49 -7.43 -3.93
C VAL A 7 -10.41 -6.27 -4.26
N GLU A 8 -11.43 -6.07 -3.43
CA GLU A 8 -12.34 -4.94 -3.56
C GLU A 8 -11.60 -3.62 -3.33
N GLY A 9 -11.90 -2.60 -4.15
CA GLY A 9 -11.29 -1.28 -4.01
C GLY A 9 -9.80 -1.21 -4.32
N ALA A 10 -9.22 -2.19 -5.02
CA ALA A 10 -7.80 -2.16 -5.42
C ALA A 10 -7.41 -0.96 -6.31
N ASP A 11 -8.41 -0.25 -6.85
CA ASP A 11 -8.28 0.99 -7.61
C ASP A 11 -8.35 2.26 -6.74
N LEU A 12 -8.80 2.16 -5.49
CA LEU A 12 -8.83 3.25 -4.52
C LEU A 12 -7.45 3.47 -3.91
N PHE A 13 -7.11 4.74 -3.65
CA PHE A 13 -5.86 5.12 -2.98
C PHE A 13 -5.92 6.55 -2.47
N ASP A 14 -5.52 6.77 -1.21
CA ASP A 14 -5.37 8.12 -0.65
C ASP A 14 -4.02 8.73 -1.05
N ALA A 15 -3.96 9.26 -2.27
CA ALA A 15 -2.76 9.88 -2.81
C ALA A 15 -2.22 11.00 -1.94
N SER A 16 -3.11 11.85 -1.40
CA SER A 16 -2.72 13.03 -0.63
C SER A 16 -2.07 12.67 0.70
N PHE A 17 -2.55 11.61 1.33
CA PHE A 17 -1.98 11.08 2.56
C PHE A 17 -0.53 10.61 2.38
N PHE A 18 -0.23 9.94 1.25
CA PHE A 18 1.12 9.47 0.90
C PHE A 18 1.98 10.52 0.18
N GLY A 19 1.48 11.76 0.01
CA GLY A 19 2.23 12.86 -0.61
C GLY A 19 2.32 12.80 -2.14
N TYR A 20 1.47 12.03 -2.81
CA TYR A 20 1.36 11.98 -4.26
C TYR A 20 0.29 12.94 -4.79
N SER A 21 0.55 13.55 -5.95
CA SER A 21 -0.50 14.23 -6.71
C SER A 21 -1.45 13.22 -7.35
N PRO A 22 -2.70 13.62 -7.71
CA PRO A 22 -3.64 12.72 -8.39
C PRO A 22 -3.09 12.15 -9.71
N ALA A 23 -2.29 12.94 -10.43
CA ALA A 23 -1.67 12.51 -11.68
C ALA A 23 -0.59 11.45 -11.46
N GLU A 24 0.23 11.62 -10.42
CA GLU A 24 1.24 10.62 -10.03
C GLU A 24 0.57 9.33 -9.56
N ALA A 25 -0.41 9.43 -8.67
CA ALA A 25 -1.14 8.30 -8.13
C ALA A 25 -1.82 7.44 -9.21
N ALA A 26 -2.34 8.06 -10.28
CA ALA A 26 -2.94 7.36 -11.41
C ALA A 26 -1.93 6.48 -12.18
N THR A 27 -0.63 6.77 -12.07
CA THR A 27 0.44 6.00 -12.71
C THR A 27 1.04 4.92 -11.81
N ILE A 28 0.69 4.88 -10.51
CA ILE A 28 1.22 3.90 -9.56
C ILE A 28 0.49 2.56 -9.74
N ASP A 29 1.28 1.48 -9.84
CA ASP A 29 0.77 0.11 -9.89
C ASP A 29 -0.20 -0.15 -8.70
N PRO A 30 -1.40 -0.70 -8.94
CA PRO A 30 -2.36 -1.03 -7.88
C PRO A 30 -1.76 -1.86 -6.73
N GLN A 31 -0.85 -2.79 -7.01
CA GLN A 31 -0.19 -3.61 -5.98
C GLN A 31 0.69 -2.75 -5.06
N HIS A 32 1.34 -1.72 -5.61
CA HIS A 32 2.15 -0.81 -4.83
C HIS A 32 1.26 0.10 -3.96
N ARG A 33 0.14 0.58 -4.51
CA ARG A 33 -0.84 1.37 -3.74
C ARG A 33 -1.39 0.58 -2.55
N LEU A 34 -1.82 -0.66 -2.81
CA LEU A 34 -2.31 -1.56 -1.77
C LEU A 34 -1.22 -1.88 -0.73
N PHE A 35 0.02 -2.08 -1.16
CA PHE A 35 1.13 -2.36 -0.26
C PHE A 35 1.40 -1.20 0.71
N LEU A 36 1.34 0.05 0.24
CA LEU A 36 1.50 1.24 1.08
C LEU A 36 0.40 1.34 2.14
N GLU A 37 -0.85 1.08 1.74
CA GLU A 37 -1.99 1.07 2.68
C GLU A 37 -1.85 -0.05 3.73
N CYS A 38 -1.46 -1.26 3.32
CA CYS A 38 -1.23 -2.36 4.25
C CYS A 38 -0.08 -2.07 5.23
N ALA A 39 1.00 -1.43 4.75
CA ALA A 39 2.10 -1.03 5.62
C ALA A 39 1.64 -0.01 6.67
N TRP A 40 0.83 0.99 6.25
CA TRP A 40 0.25 1.97 7.17
C TRP A 40 -0.68 1.32 8.21
N GLN A 41 -1.60 0.47 7.76
CA GLN A 41 -2.51 -0.28 8.64
C GLN A 41 -1.75 -1.16 9.64
N GLY A 42 -0.61 -1.73 9.24
CA GLY A 42 0.27 -2.47 10.14
C GLY A 42 0.84 -1.61 11.28
N LEU A 43 1.24 -0.37 10.97
CA LEU A 43 1.71 0.60 11.97
C LEU A 43 0.58 1.04 12.90
N GLU A 44 -0.61 1.32 12.35
CA GLU A 44 -1.80 1.68 13.13
C GLU A 44 -2.20 0.56 14.09
N HIS A 45 -2.23 -0.68 13.60
CA HIS A 45 -2.56 -1.84 14.43
C HIS A 45 -1.53 -2.07 15.54
N ALA A 46 -0.25 -1.75 15.29
CA ALA A 46 0.80 -1.78 16.30
C ALA A 46 0.73 -0.59 17.29
N GLY A 47 -0.14 0.40 17.06
CA GLY A 47 -0.21 1.63 17.86
C GLY A 47 1.00 2.55 17.67
N ILE A 48 1.74 2.38 16.57
CA ILE A 48 2.93 3.18 16.26
C ILE A 48 2.49 4.39 15.46
N VAL A 49 2.78 5.59 15.98
CA VAL A 49 2.61 6.85 15.25
C VAL A 49 3.94 7.17 14.55
N PRO A 50 4.04 7.06 13.21
CA PRO A 50 5.34 7.19 12.53
C PRO A 50 6.00 8.56 12.75
N ALA A 51 5.19 9.62 12.82
CA ALA A 51 5.66 10.98 13.10
C ALA A 51 6.23 11.16 14.52
N ALA A 52 5.96 10.23 15.44
CA ALA A 52 6.45 10.25 16.82
C ALA A 52 7.49 9.14 17.10
N PHE A 53 7.87 8.37 16.08
CA PHE A 53 8.85 7.29 16.22
C PHE A 53 10.26 7.85 16.03
N ASP A 54 11.11 7.71 17.05
CA ASP A 54 12.47 8.28 17.10
C ASP A 54 13.51 7.41 16.36
N GLY A 55 13.12 6.76 15.27
CA GLY A 55 13.98 5.85 14.52
C GLY A 55 13.50 5.57 13.11
N ASP A 56 14.26 4.74 12.40
CA ASP A 56 13.92 4.36 11.03
C ASP A 56 12.95 3.18 11.01
N ILE A 57 11.91 3.28 10.19
CA ILE A 57 10.98 2.20 9.91
C ILE A 57 11.36 1.57 8.57
N ALA A 58 11.94 0.37 8.62
CA ALA A 58 12.25 -0.38 7.40
C ALA A 58 11.02 -1.10 6.88
N VAL A 59 10.81 -1.04 5.56
CA VAL A 59 9.71 -1.71 4.86
C VAL A 59 10.31 -2.66 3.82
N PHE A 60 9.92 -3.95 3.89
CA PHE A 60 10.33 -4.96 2.93
C PHE A 60 9.09 -5.52 2.23
N GLY A 61 9.05 -5.43 0.90
CA GLY A 61 7.94 -5.90 0.08
C GLY A 61 8.41 -6.93 -0.94
N GLY A 62 7.63 -8.00 -1.11
CA GLY A 62 7.78 -8.94 -2.22
C GLY A 62 6.81 -8.58 -3.32
N THR A 63 7.29 -8.44 -4.55
CA THR A 63 6.44 -8.31 -5.74
C THR A 63 6.52 -9.58 -6.58
N GLY A 64 5.39 -9.98 -7.14
CA GLY A 64 5.31 -11.04 -8.14
C GLY A 64 4.63 -10.49 -9.38
N ASN A 65 5.14 -10.82 -10.56
CA ASN A 65 4.32 -10.66 -11.76
C ASN A 65 3.16 -11.65 -11.63
N GLY A 66 1.92 -11.14 -11.61
CA GLY A 66 0.70 -11.94 -11.73
C GLY A 66 0.57 -12.59 -13.11
N ALA A 67 1.65 -13.17 -13.63
CA ALA A 67 1.72 -13.84 -14.90
C ALA A 67 1.44 -15.34 -14.69
N ARG A 68 0.15 -15.63 -14.91
CA ARG A 68 -0.53 -16.93 -15.11
C ARG A 68 -1.10 -17.61 -13.87
#